data_AF-A0A6A5A5I5-F1
#
_entry.id   AF-A0A6A5A5I5-F1
#
_cell.length_a   1.000
_cell.length_b   1.000
_cell.length_c   1.000
_cell.angle_alpha   90.00
_cell.angle_beta   90.00
_cell.angle_gamma   90.00
#
_symmetry.space_group_name_H-M   'P 1'
#
loop_
_entity.id
_entity.type
_entity.pdbx_description
1 polymer ?
#
loop_
_entity_poly.entity_id
_entity_poly.type
_entity_poly.pdbx_seq_one_letter_code
_entity_poly.pdbx_strand_id
1 'polypeptide(L)'
;MIHRVFNTVEPILYEHFVKPISMTHQVQHGHTFNNFPSALYCTDVKFQPSYRPTGRFDEARHYFSGKHKLYGLKLEYSAAYPGVAVDLSEHSADVTMFMHRRHVHQDMLRKTASEMEEVDHDEGAEE
;
A
#
# COMPACT_ATOMS: atom_id res chain seq x y z
N MET A 1 24.13 -2.81 -13.73
CA MET A 1 23.31 -3.42 -14.80
C MET A 1 21.91 -3.78 -14.31
N ILE A 2 21.77 -4.42 -13.13
CA ILE A 2 20.47 -4.78 -12.52
C ILE A 2 19.54 -3.57 -12.27
N HIS A 3 20.03 -2.49 -11.66
CA HIS A 3 19.19 -1.28 -11.42
C HIS A 3 18.62 -0.66 -12.69
N ARG A 4 19.35 -0.71 -13.82
CA ARG A 4 18.87 -0.16 -15.09
C ARG A 4 17.72 -0.99 -15.66
N VAL A 5 17.73 -2.30 -15.43
CA VAL A 5 16.64 -3.20 -15.84
C VAL A 5 15.39 -2.89 -15.01
N PHE A 6 15.51 -2.82 -13.68
CA PHE A 6 14.38 -2.46 -12.82
C PHE A 6 13.78 -1.11 -13.19
N ASN A 7 14.58 -0.06 -13.33
CA ASN A 7 14.07 1.27 -13.69
C ASN A 7 13.37 1.31 -15.06
N THR A 8 13.66 0.37 -15.95
CA THR A 8 13.02 0.31 -17.29
C THR A 8 11.75 -0.55 -17.26
N VAL A 9 11.76 -1.64 -16.50
CA VAL A 9 10.70 -2.66 -16.53
C VAL A 9 9.64 -2.39 -15.46
N GLU A 10 10.02 -1.84 -14.31
CA GLU A 10 9.13 -1.61 -13.17
C GLU A 10 7.91 -0.74 -13.52
N PRO A 11 8.04 0.40 -14.24
CA PRO A 11 6.85 1.18 -14.64
C PRO A 11 5.88 0.39 -15.52
N ILE A 12 6.42 -0.44 -16.44
CA ILE A 12 5.62 -1.27 -17.35
C ILE A 12 4.87 -2.35 -16.58
N LEU A 13 5.54 -3.00 -15.62
CA LEU A 13 4.90 -3.99 -14.76
C LEU A 13 3.87 -3.34 -13.83
N TYR A 14 4.20 -2.17 -13.27
CA TYR A 14 3.28 -1.43 -12.41
C TYR A 14 2.01 -1.09 -13.16
N GLU A 15 2.10 -0.47 -14.35
CA GLU A 15 0.94 -0.15 -15.18
C GLU A 15 0.12 -1.39 -15.57
N HIS A 16 0.78 -2.53 -15.79
CA HIS A 16 0.10 -3.76 -16.18
C HIS A 16 -0.66 -4.42 -15.01
N PHE A 17 -0.06 -4.44 -13.82
CA PHE A 17 -0.55 -5.20 -12.67
C PHE A 17 -1.34 -4.36 -11.67
N VAL A 18 -1.00 -3.08 -11.50
CA VAL A 18 -1.64 -2.18 -10.54
C VAL A 18 -2.78 -1.43 -11.23
N LYS A 19 -4.00 -1.66 -10.76
CA LYS A 19 -5.22 -1.14 -11.38
C LYS A 19 -6.03 -0.34 -10.36
N PRO A 20 -6.22 0.96 -10.59
CA PRO A 20 -7.16 1.76 -9.82
C PRO A 20 -8.56 1.17 -9.93
N ILE A 21 -9.29 1.20 -8.82
CA ILE A 21 -10.67 0.72 -8.73
C ILE A 21 -11.53 1.73 -7.96
N SER A 22 -12.85 1.66 -8.12
CA SER A 22 -13.82 2.44 -7.33
C SER A 22 -14.72 1.54 -6.50
N MET A 23 -15.34 2.08 -5.43
CA MET A 23 -16.28 1.29 -4.61
C MET A 23 -17.49 0.90 -5.45
N THR A 24 -18.00 1.83 -6.26
CA THR A 24 -19.14 1.57 -7.15
C THR A 24 -18.89 0.36 -8.05
N HIS A 25 -17.69 0.26 -8.64
CA HIS A 25 -17.33 -0.89 -9.47
C HIS A 25 -17.33 -2.19 -8.66
N GLN A 26 -16.76 -2.19 -7.45
CA GLN A 26 -16.70 -3.37 -6.60
C GLN A 26 -18.08 -3.84 -6.16
N VAL A 27 -18.96 -2.92 -5.76
CA VAL A 27 -20.33 -3.22 -5.35
C VAL A 27 -21.13 -3.82 -6.51
N GLN A 28 -21.06 -3.21 -7.70
CA GLN A 28 -21.79 -3.70 -8.88
C GLN A 28 -21.40 -5.12 -9.30
N HIS A 29 -20.15 -5.52 -9.05
CA HIS A 29 -19.63 -6.85 -9.38
C HIS A 29 -19.66 -7.83 -8.20
N GLY A 30 -20.16 -7.42 -7.02
CA GLY A 30 -20.16 -8.26 -5.82
C GLY A 30 -18.74 -8.59 -5.31
N HIS A 31 -17.78 -7.69 -5.56
CA HIS A 31 -16.37 -7.83 -5.19
C HIS A 31 -16.01 -7.05 -3.91
N THR A 32 -16.92 -7.04 -2.95
CA THR A 32 -16.72 -6.40 -1.64
C THR A 32 -16.16 -7.40 -0.63
N PHE A 33 -15.41 -6.93 0.37
CA PHE A 33 -14.96 -7.81 1.45
C PHE A 33 -16.17 -8.26 2.29
N ASN A 34 -16.25 -9.57 2.58
CA ASN A 34 -17.39 -10.15 3.32
C ASN A 34 -17.61 -9.49 4.69
N ASN A 35 -16.53 -9.19 5.41
CA ASN A 35 -16.61 -8.62 6.77
C ASN A 35 -16.60 -7.09 6.79
N PHE A 36 -16.17 -6.45 5.70
CA PHE A 36 -16.03 -4.99 5.59
C PHE A 36 -16.50 -4.52 4.19
N PRO A 37 -17.81 -4.56 3.90
CA PRO A 37 -18.32 -4.31 2.55
C PRO A 37 -18.00 -2.90 2.03
N SER A 38 -17.88 -1.93 2.93
CA SER A 38 -17.55 -0.53 2.63
C SER A 38 -16.04 -0.27 2.45
N ALA A 39 -15.18 -1.26 2.69
CA ALA A 39 -13.73 -1.10 2.49
C ALA A 39 -13.34 -1.32 1.02
N LEU A 40 -12.68 -0.33 0.41
CA LEU A 40 -12.24 -0.42 -0.99
C LEU A 40 -11.08 -1.40 -1.18
N TYR A 41 -10.09 -1.33 -0.30
CA TYR A 41 -8.91 -2.16 -0.33
C TYR A 41 -8.32 -2.30 1.07
N CYS A 42 -7.53 -3.35 1.26
CA CYS A 42 -6.67 -3.50 2.43
C CYS A 42 -5.25 -3.10 2.06
N THR A 43 -4.49 -2.60 3.05
CA THR A 43 -3.09 -2.24 2.88
C THR A 43 -2.25 -2.97 3.90
N ASP A 44 -1.13 -3.53 3.45
CA ASP A 44 -0.16 -4.21 4.30
C ASP A 44 1.27 -3.85 3.88
N VAL A 45 2.21 -4.01 4.80
CA VAL A 45 3.62 -3.73 4.57
C VAL A 45 4.36 -5.06 4.42
N LYS A 46 5.02 -5.25 3.28
CA LYS A 46 5.89 -6.41 3.05
C LYS A 46 7.33 -6.06 3.38
N PHE A 47 7.99 -6.98 4.08
CA PHE A 47 9.42 -6.89 4.42
C PHE A 47 10.24 -7.73 3.46
N GLN A 48 11.25 -7.12 2.85
CA GLN A 48 12.24 -7.79 2.04
C GLN A 48 13.61 -7.70 2.71
N PRO A 49 14.19 -8.84 3.17
CA PRO A 49 15.52 -8.85 3.74
C PRO A 49 16.55 -8.26 2.77
N SER A 50 17.49 -7.49 3.31
CA SER A 50 18.62 -6.94 2.58
C SER A 50 19.89 -6.98 3.41
N TYR A 51 21.03 -6.75 2.77
CA TYR A 51 22.28 -6.53 3.50
C TYR A 51 22.17 -5.27 4.34
N ARG A 52 22.83 -5.27 5.51
CA ARG A 52 22.97 -4.07 6.32
C ARG A 52 23.57 -2.96 5.46
N PRO A 53 22.88 -1.80 5.32
CA PRO A 53 23.43 -0.66 4.61
C PRO A 53 24.80 -0.27 5.18
N THR A 54 25.74 0.07 4.30
CA THR A 54 27.02 0.66 4.70
C THR A 54 26.76 2.08 5.22
N GLY A 55 27.42 2.48 6.31
CA GLY A 55 27.15 3.77 6.96
C GLY A 55 27.21 3.68 8.48
N ARG A 56 26.87 4.80 9.13
CA ARG A 56 26.83 4.89 10.61
C ARG A 56 25.69 4.06 11.17
N PHE A 57 25.76 3.74 12.46
CA PHE A 57 24.69 3.00 13.14
C PHE A 57 23.33 3.70 12.99
N ASP A 58 23.29 5.03 13.14
CA ASP A 58 22.05 5.81 13.04
C ASP A 58 21.43 5.83 11.64
N GLU A 59 22.22 5.62 10.59
CA GLU A 59 21.71 5.49 9.22
C GLU A 59 21.19 4.08 8.98
N ALA A 60 21.95 3.06 9.38
CA ALA A 60 21.59 1.66 9.18
C ALA A 60 20.37 1.24 10.02
N ARG A 61 20.18 1.79 11.23
CA ARG A 61 19.08 1.40 12.14
C ARG A 61 17.70 1.61 11.53
N HIS A 62 17.55 2.56 10.59
CA HIS A 62 16.27 2.84 9.92
C HIS A 62 15.76 1.65 9.08
N TYR A 63 16.67 0.77 8.67
CA TYR A 63 16.37 -0.41 7.88
C TYR A 63 16.27 -1.68 8.73
N PHE A 64 16.49 -1.60 10.05
CA PHE A 64 16.41 -2.75 10.94
C PHE A 64 14.95 -3.03 11.32
N SER A 65 14.48 -4.24 11.03
CA SER A 65 13.17 -4.71 11.47
C SER A 65 13.26 -5.36 12.84
N GLY A 66 12.65 -4.74 13.85
CA GLY A 66 12.54 -5.30 15.19
C GLY A 66 11.76 -6.62 15.25
N LYS A 67 10.80 -6.81 14.34
CA LYS A 67 9.99 -8.04 14.20
C LYS A 67 10.82 -9.20 13.65
N HIS A 68 11.58 -8.95 12.57
CA HIS A 68 12.32 -10.00 11.86
C HIS A 68 13.78 -10.17 12.35
N LYS A 69 14.28 -9.24 13.15
CA LYS A 69 15.69 -9.17 13.59
C LYS A 69 16.70 -9.11 12.43
N LEU A 70 16.27 -8.56 11.29
CA LEU A 70 17.03 -8.44 10.06
C LEU A 70 16.97 -7.01 9.53
N TYR A 71 18.01 -6.62 8.77
CA TYR A 71 17.95 -5.43 7.94
C TYR A 71 17.14 -5.76 6.67
N GLY A 72 16.41 -4.77 6.18
CA GLY A 72 15.63 -4.95 4.97
C GLY A 72 14.93 -3.67 4.54
N LEU A 73 14.37 -3.75 3.35
CA LEU A 73 13.50 -2.74 2.80
C LEU A 73 12.05 -3.14 3.07
N LYS A 74 11.20 -2.12 3.15
CA LYS A 74 9.76 -2.28 3.26
C LYS A 74 9.10 -1.68 2.03
N LEU A 75 8.01 -2.30 1.63
CA LEU A 75 7.11 -1.77 0.63
C LEU A 75 5.69 -1.91 1.16
N GLU A 76 4.87 -0.91 0.88
CA GLU A 76 3.44 -0.94 1.15
C GLU A 76 2.74 -1.47 -0.10
N TYR A 77 1.82 -2.40 0.10
CA TYR A 77 1.02 -2.98 -0.97
C TYR A 77 -0.45 -2.93 -0.59
N SER A 78 -1.25 -2.40 -1.50
CA SER A 78 -2.68 -2.27 -1.35
C SER A 78 -3.38 -3.21 -2.32
N ALA A 79 -4.33 -3.98 -1.82
CA ALA A 79 -5.11 -4.93 -2.61
C ALA A 79 -6.59 -4.87 -2.30
N ALA A 80 -7.39 -4.98 -3.34
CA ALA A 80 -8.84 -5.09 -3.25
C ALA A 80 -9.29 -6.51 -3.55
N TYR A 81 -10.46 -6.90 -3.03
CA TYR A 81 -11.04 -8.21 -3.33
C TYR A 81 -11.34 -8.34 -4.85
N PRO A 82 -11.11 -9.52 -5.48
CA PRO A 82 -10.63 -10.79 -4.91
C PRO A 82 -9.10 -10.96 -4.88
N GLY A 83 -8.33 -9.90 -5.05
CA GLY A 83 -6.86 -9.92 -5.09
C GLY A 83 -6.25 -8.97 -6.12
N VAL A 84 -6.96 -7.90 -6.46
CA VAL A 84 -6.51 -6.89 -7.44
C VAL A 84 -5.53 -5.94 -6.75
N ALA A 85 -4.33 -5.79 -7.31
CA ALA A 85 -3.38 -4.78 -6.84
C ALA A 85 -3.91 -3.38 -7.19
N VAL A 86 -4.02 -2.50 -6.19
CA VAL A 86 -4.53 -1.13 -6.40
C VAL A 86 -3.46 -0.07 -6.24
N ASP A 87 -2.45 -0.35 -5.41
CA ASP A 87 -1.30 0.53 -5.23
C ASP A 87 -0.12 -0.25 -4.64
N LEU A 88 1.09 0.22 -4.93
CA LEU A 88 2.36 -0.33 -4.45
C LEU A 88 3.37 0.80 -4.25
N SER A 89 4.07 0.80 -3.13
CA SER A 89 5.13 1.79 -2.88
C SER A 89 6.48 1.40 -3.46
N GLU A 90 7.36 2.39 -3.59
CA GLU A 90 8.79 2.15 -3.70
C GLU A 90 9.34 1.48 -2.42
N HIS A 91 10.48 0.84 -2.56
CA HIS A 91 11.19 0.18 -1.47
C HIS A 91 11.90 1.21 -0.59
N SER A 92 11.53 1.30 0.69
CA SER A 92 12.11 2.29 1.60
C SER A 92 12.14 1.81 3.06
N ALA A 93 12.66 2.66 3.95
CA ALA A 93 12.57 2.46 5.39
C ALA A 93 11.15 2.83 5.89
N ASP A 94 10.73 2.21 7.00
CA ASP A 94 9.35 2.27 7.51
C ASP A 94 8.79 3.69 7.70
N VAL A 95 9.52 4.53 8.42
CA VAL A 95 9.13 5.91 8.71
C VAL A 95 9.07 6.75 7.43
N THR A 96 10.02 6.54 6.53
CA THR A 96 10.09 7.26 5.26
C THR A 96 8.88 6.93 4.39
N MET A 97 8.54 5.65 4.30
CA MET A 97 7.40 5.14 3.56
C MET A 97 6.08 5.78 4.03
N PHE A 98 5.81 5.70 5.33
CA PHE A 98 4.57 6.24 5.90
C PHE A 98 4.44 7.75 5.69
N MET A 99 5.53 8.51 5.92
CA MET A 99 5.52 9.96 5.73
C MET A 99 5.36 10.37 4.27
N HIS A 100 6.00 9.65 3.34
CA HIS A 100 5.85 9.94 1.90
C HIS A 100 4.45 9.63 1.39
N ARG A 101 3.81 8.57 1.91
CA ARG A 101 2.55 8.05 1.36
C ARG A 101 1.29 8.63 1.98
N ARG A 102 1.42 9.49 2.99
CA ARG A 102 0.28 10.17 3.62
C ARG A 102 -0.68 10.82 2.61
N HIS A 103 -0.16 11.45 1.56
CA HIS A 103 -0.99 12.09 0.54
C HIS A 103 -1.82 11.07 -0.25
N VAL A 104 -1.24 9.91 -0.60
CA VAL A 104 -1.95 8.83 -1.29
C VAL A 104 -3.11 8.33 -0.45
N HIS A 105 -2.89 8.08 0.85
CA HIS A 105 -3.98 7.66 1.73
C HIS A 105 -5.08 8.73 1.83
N GLN A 106 -4.71 10.01 1.89
CA GLN A 106 -5.70 11.10 1.91
C GLN A 106 -6.51 11.19 0.61
N ASP A 107 -5.88 10.94 -0.54
CA ASP A 107 -6.57 10.97 -1.83
C ASP A 107 -7.48 9.77 -2.00
N MET A 108 -7.07 8.58 -1.53
CA MET A 108 -7.88 7.37 -1.60
C MET A 108 -9.04 7.32 -0.60
N LEU A 109 -9.01 8.14 0.45
CA LEU A 109 -10.14 8.33 1.37
C LEU A 109 -11.26 9.19 0.78
N ARG A 110 -11.03 9.86 -0.37
CA ARG A 110 -12.03 10.74 -0.96
C ARG A 110 -13.14 9.91 -1.61
N LYS A 111 -14.35 10.04 -1.07
CA LYS A 111 -15.57 9.51 -1.68
C LYS A 111 -15.98 10.34 -2.89
N THR A 112 -16.45 9.67 -3.95
CA THR A 112 -17.18 10.32 -5.03
C THR A 112 -18.55 10.81 -4.53
N ALA A 113 -19.21 11.69 -5.28
CA ALA A 113 -20.53 12.21 -4.90
C ALA A 113 -21.56 11.08 -4.70
N SER A 114 -21.50 10.02 -5.50
CA SER A 114 -22.38 8.85 -5.36
C SER A 114 -22.05 8.02 -4.11
N GLU A 115 -20.76 7.89 -3.76
CA GLU A 115 -20.33 7.14 -2.57
C GLU A 115 -20.59 7.91 -1.27
N MET A 116 -20.75 9.24 -1.33
CA MET A 116 -21.16 10.06 -0.19
C MET A 116 -22.63 9.86 0.21
N GLU A 117 -23.47 9.40 -0.72
CA GLU A 117 -24.88 9.11 -0.45
C GLU A 117 -25.08 7.74 0.22
N GLU A 118 -24.07 6.87 0.17
CA GLU A 118 -24.10 5.58 0.86
C GLU A 118 -23.87 5.76 2.37
N VAL A 119 -24.65 5.04 3.17
CA VAL A 119 -24.53 5.05 4.63
C VAL A 119 -23.20 4.42 5.01
N ASP A 120 -22.35 5.19 5.68
CA ASP A 120 -21.14 4.65 6.27
C ASP A 120 -21.50 3.78 7.47
N HIS A 121 -21.17 2.50 7.41
CA HIS A 121 -21.40 1.54 8.48
C HIS A 121 -20.17 1.38 9.38
N ASP A 122 -19.29 2.39 9.40
CA ASP A 122 -18.10 2.39 10.24
C ASP A 122 -18.50 2.46 11.73
N GLU A 123 -18.01 1.52 12.54
CA GLU A 123 -18.22 1.46 13.99
C GLU A 123 -17.31 2.48 14.74
N GLY A 124 -16.56 3.32 14.04
CA GLY A 124 -15.48 4.15 14.58
C GLY A 124 -15.86 5.54 15.13
N ALA A 125 -17.12 5.81 15.49
CA ALA A 125 -17.54 7.13 15.99
C ALA A 125 -17.35 7.35 17.51
N GLU A 126 -16.53 6.55 18.19
CA GLU A 126 -16.17 6.78 19.59
C GLU A 126 -14.66 6.58 19.82
N GLU A 127 -13.89 7.68 19.73
CA GLU A 127 -12.69 7.95 20.54
C GLU A 127 -12.43 9.46 20.68
#